data_AF-A0A8T5T7C5-F1
#
_entry.id   AF-A0A8T5T7C5-F1
#
_cell.length_a   1.000
_cell.length_b   1.000
_cell.length_c   1.000
_cell.angle_alpha   90.00
_cell.angle_beta   90.00
_cell.angle_gamma   90.00
#
_symmetry.space_group_name_H-M   'P 1'
#
loop_
_entity.id
_entity.type
_entity.pdbx_description
1 polymer ?
#
loop_
_entity_poly.entity_id
_entity_poly.type
_entity_poly.pdbx_seq_one_letter_code
_entity_poly.pdbx_strand_id
1 'polypeptide(L)'
;CLGLLDSRGIIFTGSTLHKTLTTTPGPYPNSLSDLYNSISKLKKYPARYGLSGHGKIIPNVKEAISVNLRRLRWGEKSILINLKKGFSSVDDIENELIRDDNPNWQRITRNAIIANLELLIDQGKVIRRGDDYLIKNNNHTDFRH
;
A
#
# COMPACT_ATOMS: atom_id res chain seq x y z
N CYS A 1 -4.43 -12.94 0.47
CA CYS A 1 -5.88 -13.21 0.30
C CYS A 1 -6.14 -13.63 -1.15
N LEU A 2 -6.74 -14.79 -1.39
CA LEU A 2 -6.98 -15.36 -2.72
C LEU A 2 -8.45 -15.14 -3.11
N GLY A 3 -8.71 -14.58 -4.29
CA GLY A 3 -10.08 -14.46 -4.79
C GLY A 3 -10.58 -15.78 -5.38
N LEU A 4 -11.84 -16.12 -5.16
CA LEU A 4 -12.47 -17.30 -5.76
C LEU A 4 -12.98 -16.91 -7.14
N LEU A 5 -12.49 -17.59 -8.18
CA LEU A 5 -12.99 -17.46 -9.55
C LEU A 5 -14.06 -18.52 -9.76
N ASP A 6 -15.29 -18.13 -10.04
CA ASP A 6 -16.33 -19.07 -10.43
C ASP A 6 -16.26 -19.43 -11.93
N SER A 7 -16.98 -20.47 -12.33
CA SER A 7 -17.07 -20.93 -13.73
C SER A 7 -17.68 -19.90 -14.69
N ARG A 8 -18.24 -18.80 -14.17
CA ARG A 8 -18.82 -17.68 -14.92
C ARG A 8 -17.84 -16.52 -15.10
N GLY A 9 -16.61 -16.65 -14.60
CA GLY A 9 -15.59 -15.61 -14.69
C GLY A 9 -15.80 -14.44 -13.72
N ILE A 10 -16.45 -14.69 -12.58
CA ILE A 10 -16.64 -13.71 -11.49
C ILE A 10 -15.59 -13.96 -10.41
N ILE A 11 -14.91 -12.90 -9.96
CA ILE A 11 -13.97 -12.97 -8.86
C ILE A 11 -14.52 -12.36 -7.57
N PHE A 12 -14.55 -13.16 -6.51
CA PHE A 12 -14.90 -12.68 -5.17
C PHE A 12 -13.64 -12.14 -4.49
N THR A 13 -13.63 -10.85 -4.16
CA THR A 13 -12.41 -10.18 -3.69
C THR A 13 -12.46 -9.79 -2.22
N GLY A 14 -13.61 -9.99 -1.56
CA GLY A 14 -13.81 -9.55 -0.17
C GLY A 14 -13.49 -8.06 -0.05
N SER A 15 -12.75 -7.68 0.98
CA SER A 15 -12.29 -6.29 1.15
C SER A 15 -11.13 -5.91 0.23
N THR A 16 -10.54 -6.83 -0.54
CA THR A 16 -9.25 -6.65 -1.25
C THR A 16 -9.32 -5.68 -2.43
N LEU A 17 -10.43 -5.68 -3.18
CA LEU A 17 -10.67 -4.71 -4.25
C LEU A 17 -11.84 -3.81 -3.88
N HIS A 18 -11.61 -2.52 -3.98
CA HIS A 18 -12.63 -1.53 -3.72
C HIS A 18 -12.64 -0.47 -4.83
N LYS A 19 -13.85 -0.05 -5.23
CA LYS A 19 -14.07 0.93 -6.32
C LYS A 19 -13.72 2.35 -5.89
N THR A 20 -13.92 2.69 -4.61
CA THR A 20 -13.90 4.09 -4.15
C THR A 20 -13.12 4.33 -2.86
N LEU A 21 -13.14 3.42 -1.89
CA LEU A 21 -12.42 3.61 -0.62
C LEU A 21 -11.15 2.76 -0.56
N THR A 22 -10.11 3.31 0.04
CA THR A 22 -8.92 2.58 0.46
C THR A 22 -9.30 1.22 1.04
N THR A 23 -8.64 0.16 0.59
CA THR A 23 -8.29 -0.92 1.51
C THR A 23 -7.45 -0.25 2.59
N THR A 24 -8.12 0.27 3.61
CA THR A 24 -7.50 0.89 4.76
C THR A 24 -6.48 -0.12 5.26
N PRO A 25 -5.19 0.22 5.37
CA PRO A 25 -4.26 -0.59 6.13
C PRO A 25 -4.59 -0.43 7.62
N GLY A 26 -5.83 -0.73 8.02
CA GLY A 26 -6.10 -1.27 9.35
C GLY A 26 -5.55 -2.69 9.36
N PRO A 27 -5.22 -3.25 10.53
CA PRO A 27 -4.20 -4.28 10.70
C PRO A 27 -4.49 -5.44 9.75
N TYR A 28 -3.87 -5.41 8.58
CA TYR A 28 -3.87 -6.57 7.73
C TYR A 28 -3.03 -7.58 8.51
N PRO A 29 -3.49 -8.80 8.73
CA PRO A 29 -2.64 -9.84 9.31
C PRO A 29 -1.41 -10.16 8.43
N ASN A 30 -1.29 -9.51 7.26
CA ASN A 30 -0.25 -9.73 6.26
C ASN A 30 0.30 -8.38 5.79
N SER A 31 1.58 -8.35 5.37
CA SER A 31 2.29 -7.14 4.93
C SER A 31 1.67 -6.49 3.68
N LEU A 32 1.95 -5.21 3.41
CA LEU A 32 1.58 -4.60 2.11
C LEU A 32 2.21 -5.34 0.93
N SER A 33 3.37 -5.99 1.12
CA SER A 33 3.98 -6.88 0.13
C SER A 33 3.04 -8.02 -0.26
N ASP A 34 2.40 -8.65 0.74
CA ASP A 34 1.44 -9.74 0.52
C ASP A 34 0.17 -9.25 -0.18
N LEU A 35 -0.30 -8.04 0.15
CA LEU A 35 -1.42 -7.40 -0.53
C LEU A 35 -1.09 -7.11 -2.00
N TYR A 36 0.07 -6.51 -2.28
CA TYR A 36 0.52 -6.22 -3.64
C TYR A 36 0.65 -7.51 -4.47
N ASN A 37 1.24 -8.55 -3.89
CA ASN A 37 1.37 -9.86 -4.51
C ASN A 37 0.01 -10.50 -4.77
N SER A 38 -0.90 -10.43 -3.80
CA SER A 38 -2.27 -10.95 -3.94
C SER A 38 -3.02 -10.25 -5.08
N ILE A 39 -3.03 -8.91 -5.11
CA ILE A 39 -3.69 -8.12 -6.16
C ILE A 39 -3.02 -8.35 -7.53
N SER A 40 -1.69 -8.49 -7.56
CA SER A 40 -0.96 -8.74 -8.81
C SER A 40 -1.29 -10.12 -9.40
N LYS A 41 -1.50 -11.14 -8.55
CA LYS A 41 -1.97 -12.47 -9.00
C LYS A 41 -3.34 -12.39 -9.66
N LEU A 42 -4.22 -11.48 -9.23
CA LEU A 42 -5.55 -11.30 -9.82
C LEU A 42 -5.50 -10.92 -11.31
N LYS A 43 -4.41 -10.29 -11.79
CA LYS A 43 -4.22 -9.97 -13.22
C LYS A 43 -4.22 -11.18 -14.13
N LYS A 44 -3.85 -12.35 -13.60
CA LYS A 44 -3.71 -13.59 -14.38
C LYS A 44 -5.06 -14.27 -14.64
N TYR A 45 -6.11 -13.87 -13.91
CA TYR A 45 -7.42 -14.49 -14.04
C TYR A 45 -8.26 -13.75 -15.09
N PRO A 46 -8.97 -14.45 -15.98
CA PRO A 46 -9.84 -13.86 -17.00
C PRO A 46 -11.18 -13.39 -16.40
N ALA A 47 -11.15 -12.76 -15.23
CA ALA A 47 -12.36 -12.27 -14.56
C ALA A 47 -12.88 -11.00 -15.24
N ARG A 48 -14.17 -10.99 -15.59
CA ARG A 48 -14.84 -9.81 -16.17
C ARG A 48 -15.45 -8.93 -15.08
N TYR A 49 -16.02 -9.56 -14.05
CA TYR A 49 -16.72 -8.90 -12.96
C TYR A 49 -16.14 -9.31 -11.62
N GLY A 50 -16.17 -8.38 -10.67
CA GLY A 50 -15.77 -8.63 -9.30
C GLY A 50 -16.93 -8.38 -8.35
N LEU A 51 -16.96 -9.11 -7.25
CA LEU A 51 -17.84 -8.83 -6.13
C LEU A 51 -16.96 -8.43 -4.94
N SER A 52 -17.18 -7.22 -4.42
CA SER A 52 -16.54 -6.79 -3.18
C SER A 52 -17.31 -7.32 -1.98
N GLY A 53 -16.63 -7.47 -0.85
CA GLY A 53 -17.21 -7.88 0.44
C GLY A 53 -18.23 -6.89 1.00
N HIS A 54 -18.34 -5.70 0.39
CA HIS A 54 -19.35 -4.69 0.72
C HIS A 54 -20.54 -4.69 -0.26
N GLY A 55 -20.71 -5.78 -1.02
CA GLY A 55 -21.89 -6.01 -1.86
C GLY A 55 -21.94 -5.23 -3.17
N LYS A 56 -20.87 -4.52 -3.54
CA LYS A 56 -20.84 -3.76 -4.80
C LYS A 56 -20.20 -4.56 -5.93
N ILE A 57 -20.87 -4.57 -7.08
CA ILE A 57 -20.32 -5.12 -8.32
C ILE A 57 -19.18 -4.21 -8.81
N ILE A 58 -18.06 -4.83 -9.14
CA ILE A 58 -16.92 -4.25 -9.83
C ILE A 58 -17.06 -4.62 -11.31
N PRO A 59 -17.58 -3.71 -12.16
CA PRO A 59 -17.88 -4.03 -13.56
C PRO A 59 -16.62 -4.21 -14.42
N ASN A 60 -15.48 -3.68 -13.96
CA ASN A 60 -14.20 -3.79 -14.64
C ASN A 60 -13.11 -4.17 -13.63
N VAL A 61 -12.90 -5.47 -13.47
CA VAL A 61 -11.90 -6.01 -12.52
C VAL A 61 -10.49 -5.57 -12.87
N LYS A 62 -10.14 -5.52 -14.17
CA LYS A 62 -8.79 -5.12 -14.62
C LYS A 62 -8.48 -3.68 -14.26
N GLU A 63 -9.46 -2.79 -14.44
CA GLU A 63 -9.34 -1.39 -14.04
C GLU A 63 -9.23 -1.26 -12.52
N ALA A 64 -10.09 -1.96 -11.76
CA ALA A 64 -10.03 -1.94 -10.30
C ALA A 64 -8.67 -2.43 -9.77
N ILE A 65 -8.14 -3.52 -10.32
CA ILE A 65 -6.78 -4.01 -10.01
C ILE A 65 -5.74 -2.92 -10.31
N SER A 66 -5.82 -2.30 -11.49
CA SER A 66 -4.87 -1.28 -11.92
C SER A 66 -4.90 -0.03 -11.03
N VAL A 67 -6.09 0.41 -10.63
CA VAL A 67 -6.28 1.54 -9.70
C VAL A 67 -5.71 1.20 -8.32
N ASN A 68 -5.98 0.01 -7.78
CA ASN A 68 -5.47 -0.39 -6.48
C ASN A 68 -3.94 -0.52 -6.48
N LEU A 69 -3.33 -1.14 -7.49
CA LEU A 69 -1.87 -1.20 -7.61
C LEU A 69 -1.24 0.18 -7.81
N ARG A 70 -1.90 1.07 -8.56
CA ARG A 70 -1.47 2.46 -8.70
C ARG A 70 -1.47 3.13 -7.32
N ARG A 71 -2.55 3.03 -6.56
CA ARG A 71 -2.65 3.62 -5.21
C ARG A 71 -1.55 3.12 -4.26
N LEU A 72 -1.28 1.81 -4.23
CA LEU A 72 -0.17 1.25 -3.44
C LEU A 72 1.17 1.89 -3.82
N ARG A 73 1.46 2.01 -5.12
CA ARG A 73 2.68 2.68 -5.61
C ARG A 73 2.73 4.17 -5.29
N TRP A 74 1.58 4.85 -5.24
CA TRP A 74 1.51 6.25 -4.83
C TRP A 74 1.83 6.41 -3.33
N GLY A 75 1.37 5.48 -2.49
CA GLY A 75 1.75 5.40 -1.08
C GLY A 75 3.26 5.31 -0.89
N GLU A 76 3.90 4.33 -1.54
CA GLU A 76 5.37 4.17 -1.52
C GLU A 76 6.09 5.46 -1.94
N LYS A 77 5.68 6.05 -3.06
CA LYS A 77 6.27 7.29 -3.59
C LYS A 77 6.14 8.45 -2.62
N SER A 78 4.97 8.61 -1.99
CA SER A 78 4.74 9.70 -1.03
C SER A 78 5.68 9.61 0.16
N ILE A 79 5.87 8.41 0.70
CA ILE A 79 6.83 8.18 1.78
C ILE A 79 8.24 8.52 1.34
N LEU A 80 8.68 7.99 0.20
CA LEU A 80 10.04 8.27 -0.31
C LEU A 80 10.28 9.76 -0.58
N ILE A 81 9.28 10.50 -1.06
CA ILE A 81 9.38 11.95 -1.25
C ILE A 81 9.58 12.66 0.09
N ASN A 82 8.83 12.29 1.12
CA ASN A 82 8.96 12.91 2.44
C ASN A 82 10.29 12.57 3.12
N LEU A 83 10.77 11.32 3.02
CA LEU A 83 12.10 10.96 3.47
C LEU A 83 13.20 11.78 2.75
N LYS A 84 13.05 12.05 1.44
CA LYS A 84 13.98 12.93 0.69
C LYS A 84 13.95 14.38 1.14
N LYS A 85 12.82 14.87 1.65
CA LYS A 85 12.71 16.22 2.23
C LYS A 85 13.34 16.32 3.62
N GLY A 86 13.73 15.19 4.22
CA GLY A 86 14.35 15.15 5.55
C GLY A 86 13.39 14.79 6.68
N PHE A 87 12.11 14.51 6.39
CA PHE A 87 11.20 13.96 7.40
C PHE A 87 11.59 12.51 7.68
N SER A 88 12.11 12.23 8.87
CA SER A 88 12.70 10.93 9.19
C SER A 88 11.83 10.07 10.10
N SER A 89 10.86 10.62 10.82
CA SER A 89 9.98 9.85 11.71
C SER A 89 8.56 9.66 11.14
N VAL A 90 7.80 8.74 11.73
CA VAL A 90 6.36 8.58 11.40
C VAL A 90 5.60 9.87 11.69
N ASP A 91 5.92 10.52 12.81
CA ASP A 91 5.25 11.74 13.27
C ASP A 91 5.52 12.91 12.30
N ASP A 92 6.76 13.05 11.81
CA ASP A 92 7.10 14.08 10.82
C ASP A 92 6.31 13.90 9.52
N ILE A 93 6.27 12.66 9.02
CA ILE A 93 5.57 12.31 7.79
C ILE A 93 4.05 12.49 7.98
N GLU A 94 3.53 12.14 9.16
CA GLU A 94 2.11 12.32 9.50
C GLU A 94 1.74 13.80 9.51
N ASN A 95 2.52 14.63 10.18
CA ASN A 95 2.30 16.08 10.28
C ASN A 95 2.36 16.78 8.91
N GLU A 96 3.21 16.30 7.99
CA GLU A 96 3.27 16.83 6.61
C GLU A 96 2.07 16.37 5.76
N LEU A 97 1.57 15.16 5.96
CA LEU A 97 0.51 14.57 5.14
C LEU A 97 -0.91 14.93 5.60
N ILE A 98 -1.11 15.16 6.89
CA ILE A 98 -2.43 15.40 7.47
C ILE A 98 -2.67 16.89 7.62
N ARG A 99 -3.75 17.37 7.00
CA ARG A 99 -4.26 18.74 7.17
C ARG A 99 -5.62 18.79 7.89
N ASP A 100 -6.13 17.63 8.29
CA ASP A 100 -7.46 17.45 8.88
C ASP A 100 -7.31 16.96 10.33
N ASP A 101 -8.00 17.63 11.24
CA ASP A 101 -7.92 17.37 12.69
C ASP A 101 -8.78 16.17 13.13
N ASN A 102 -9.44 15.46 12.20
CA ASN A 102 -10.25 14.31 12.54
C ASN A 102 -9.39 13.12 13.06
N PRO A 103 -9.57 12.70 14.34
CA PRO A 103 -8.72 11.67 14.95
C PRO A 103 -8.80 10.29 14.29
N ASN A 104 -9.95 9.96 13.66
CA ASN A 104 -10.08 8.70 12.95
C ASN A 104 -9.28 8.70 11.64
N TRP A 105 -9.21 9.83 10.95
CA TRP A 105 -8.38 9.98 9.75
C TRP A 105 -6.90 9.99 10.08
N GLN A 106 -6.52 10.58 11.22
CA GLN A 106 -5.16 10.50 11.76
C GLN A 106 -4.72 9.06 11.99
N ARG A 107 -5.48 8.29 12.78
CA ARG A 107 -5.16 6.88 13.04
C ARG A 107 -5.03 6.04 11.76
N ILE A 108 -5.93 6.24 10.79
CA ILE A 108 -5.89 5.53 9.50
C ILE A 108 -4.63 5.89 8.70
N THR A 109 -4.29 7.17 8.67
CA THR A 109 -3.13 7.67 7.90
C THR A 109 -1.83 7.22 8.53
N ARG A 110 -1.71 7.28 9.87
CA ARG A 110 -0.56 6.75 10.60
C ARG A 110 -0.29 5.28 10.28
N ASN A 111 -1.31 4.45 10.35
CA ASN A 111 -1.17 3.03 10.01
C ASN A 111 -0.75 2.83 8.54
N ALA A 112 -1.23 3.68 7.63
CA ALA A 112 -0.80 3.64 6.24
C ALA A 112 0.67 4.04 6.06
N ILE A 113 1.15 5.03 6.81
CA ILE A 113 2.56 5.45 6.80
C ILE A 113 3.44 4.29 7.27
N ILE A 114 3.11 3.71 8.43
CA ILE A 114 3.86 2.58 9.01
C ILE A 114 3.92 1.41 8.03
N ALA A 115 2.78 1.00 7.47
CA ALA A 115 2.73 -0.14 6.56
C ALA A 115 3.55 0.10 5.28
N ASN A 116 3.60 1.34 4.75
CA ASN A 116 4.44 1.68 3.61
C ASN A 116 5.93 1.74 3.98
N LEU A 117 6.29 2.17 5.18
CA LEU A 117 7.67 2.15 5.67
C LEU A 117 8.18 0.71 5.81
N GLU A 118 7.39 -0.18 6.41
CA GLU A 118 7.70 -1.62 6.49
C GLU A 118 7.89 -2.24 5.10
N LEU A 119 6.99 -1.94 4.16
CA LEU A 119 7.13 -2.38 2.76
C LEU A 119 8.46 -1.90 2.13
N LEU A 120 8.84 -0.64 2.36
CA LEU A 120 10.07 -0.09 1.81
C LEU A 120 11.33 -0.69 2.47
N ILE A 121 11.24 -1.09 3.74
CA ILE A 121 12.29 -1.84 4.45
C ILE A 121 12.42 -3.25 3.86
N ASP A 122 11.32 -3.97 3.69
CA ASP A 122 11.29 -5.31 3.07
C ASP A 122 11.89 -5.29 1.66
N GLN A 123 11.62 -4.22 0.91
CA GLN A 123 12.18 -4.01 -0.43
C GLN A 123 13.65 -3.54 -0.42
N GLY A 124 14.25 -3.34 0.75
CA GLY A 124 15.63 -2.87 0.91
C GLY A 124 15.86 -1.43 0.47
N LYS A 125 14.81 -0.61 0.33
CA LYS A 125 14.90 0.79 -0.10
C LYS A 125 15.07 1.77 1.06
N VAL A 126 14.62 1.38 2.25
CA VAL A 126 14.68 2.18 3.48
C VAL A 126 15.31 1.34 4.58
N ILE A 127 16.01 1.99 5.50
CA ILE A 127 16.50 1.39 6.74
C ILE A 127 15.89 2.13 7.93
N ARG A 128 15.64 1.41 9.02
CA ARG A 128 15.23 2.01 10.30
C ARG A 128 16.44 2.11 11.24
N ARG A 129 16.64 3.27 11.86
CA ARG A 129 17.67 3.55 12.88
C ARG A 129 17.00 4.19 14.08
N GLY A 130 16.71 3.40 15.12
CA GLY A 130 15.87 3.87 16.23
C GLY A 130 14.46 4.22 15.72
N ASP A 131 14.05 5.48 15.92
CA ASP A 131 12.76 5.99 15.46
C ASP A 131 12.82 6.67 14.07
N ASP A 132 14.02 6.80 13.52
CA ASP A 132 14.25 7.40 12.21
C ASP A 132 14.25 6.35 11.08
N TYR A 133 13.80 6.80 9.91
CA TYR A 133 13.79 6.08 8.65
C TYR A 133 14.66 6.83 7.64
N LEU A 134 15.56 6.10 6.99
CA LEU A 134 16.51 6.67 6.03
C LEU A 134 16.44 5.92 4.72
N ILE A 135 16.50 6.64 3.59
CA ILE A 135 16.62 6.01 2.28
C ILE A 135 17.98 5.32 2.20
N LYS A 136 17.96 4.04 1.83
CA LYS A 136 19.18 3.29 1.57
C LYS A 136 19.78 3.80 0.26
N ASN A 137 20.88 4.54 0.35
CA ASN A 137 21.63 4.94 -0.82
C ASN A 137 22.42 3.72 -1.33
N ASN A 138 22.17 3.31 -2.58
CA ASN A 138 22.97 2.29 -3.27
C ASN A 138 24.34 2.81 -3.73
N ASN A 139 24.76 3.99 -3.25
CA ASN A 139 26.09 4.49 -3.50
C ASN A 139 27.06 3.71 -2.61
N HIS A 140 27.51 2.56 -3.10
CA HIS A 140 28.89 2.15 -2.92
C HIS A 140 29.78 3.27 -3.48
N THR A 141 30.05 4.27 -2.66
CA THR A 141 31.38 4.88 -2.67
C THR A 141 32.04 4.35 -1.43
N ASP A 142 32.89 3.35 -1.67
CA ASP A 142 33.86 2.86 -0.72
C ASP A 142 34.46 4.01 0.08
N PHE A 143 34.65 3.75 1.37
CA PHE A 143 35.64 4.42 2.17
C PHE A 143 36.93 4.59 1.35
N ARG A 144 37.32 5.84 1.11
CA ARG A 144 38.71 6.16 0.82
C ARG A 144 39.21 7.13 1.88
N HIS A 145 40.01 6.52 2.76
CA HIS A 145 41.04 7.03 3.67
C HIS A 145 40.59 7.97 4.79
#